data_AF-A0A9F5N434-F1
#
_entry.id   AF-A0A9F5N434-F1
#
_cell.length_a   1.000
_cell.length_b   1.000
_cell.length_c   1.000
_cell.angle_alpha   90.00
_cell.angle_beta   90.00
_cell.angle_gamma   90.00
#
_symmetry.space_group_name_H-M   'P 1'
#
loop_
_entity.id
_entity.type
_entity.pdbx_description
1 polymer ?
#
loop_
_entity_poly.entity_id
_entity_poly.type
_entity_poly.pdbx_seq_one_letter_code
_entity_poly.pdbx_strand_id
1 'polypeptide(L)'
;MLHCGVRFLHRRVVTLWAPQVAIQKSSSSKPAPQTASKKPQSSCSSLNLDDGKVFRLKSKWELTRGLLVFFLCSSPWLVQKAPKLLSLTRHILGRRLWSSALRLTLYGQFVAGETHKEIKETLQRLQHLGVRPLLAVPIEEDVGEEKEGEGWYDKNAQSMITCLDLSVGGAPNPMMQLKVTALMAAELCKTITLCLQEKKGMSDFSIERVVAAMAGQEVSFSCLTQEENQHFQKSLRRLNSVAQYAVQKGVRVLVDAEYTYINPALTLVTMAMMAAWNTQQPWIWNTYQAYLKDTLERLKQDVTLAERLGVCFGVKLVRGAYLDKERKLAKEKGYLDPVQPSWEATNESYRRCLDFGLDQASQVKGRFEMIVATHNEASVMHAVQRMSEMGIDKNVGPISFGQLLGMCDQVSLALV
;
A
#
# COMPACT_ATOMS: atom_id res chain seq x y z
N MET A 1 18.05 -1.48 2.82
CA MET A 1 17.87 -2.51 3.87
C MET A 1 18.80 -2.18 5.02
N LEU A 2 18.22 -2.02 6.20
CA LEU A 2 18.85 -1.48 7.41
C LEU A 2 20.16 -2.19 7.79
N HIS A 3 21.24 -1.41 7.92
CA HIS A 3 22.32 -1.72 8.86
C HIS A 3 21.77 -1.50 10.27
N CYS A 4 21.36 -2.57 10.94
CA CYS A 4 21.25 -2.58 12.39
C CYS A 4 21.86 -3.88 12.89
N GLY A 5 22.90 -3.76 13.70
CA GLY A 5 23.76 -4.85 14.14
C GLY A 5 22.99 -5.92 14.89
N VAL A 6 23.25 -7.17 14.52
CA VAL A 6 22.82 -8.36 15.23
C VAL A 6 23.45 -8.36 16.63
N ARG A 7 22.62 -8.17 17.66
CA ARG A 7 22.89 -8.63 19.02
C ARG A 7 21.66 -9.37 19.54
N PHE A 8 21.45 -10.58 19.03
CA PHE A 8 20.71 -11.62 19.73
C PHE A 8 21.71 -12.70 20.13
N LEU A 9 22.28 -12.57 21.33
CA LEU A 9 23.04 -13.65 21.95
C LEU A 9 22.07 -14.54 22.73
N HIS A 10 22.11 -15.83 22.38
CA HIS A 10 21.85 -16.99 23.22
C HIS A 10 21.63 -16.71 24.70
N ARG A 11 20.46 -17.11 25.22
CA ARG A 11 20.34 -17.57 26.62
C ARG A 11 19.08 -18.41 26.78
N ARG A 12 19.26 -19.72 26.85
CA ARG A 12 18.64 -20.63 27.85
C ARG A 12 19.07 -22.08 27.57
N VAL A 13 20.27 -22.43 28.03
CA VAL A 13 20.63 -23.80 28.45
C VAL A 13 21.62 -23.64 29.63
N VAL A 14 21.20 -24.16 30.80
CA VAL A 14 21.97 -24.59 31.99
C VAL A 14 22.62 -23.54 32.94
N THR A 15 22.14 -23.57 34.20
CA THR A 15 22.83 -23.58 35.52
C THR A 15 21.74 -23.19 36.57
N LEU A 16 21.15 -24.07 37.40
CA LEU A 16 21.67 -24.91 38.50
C LEU A 16 22.65 -24.18 39.45
N TRP A 17 22.13 -23.96 40.68
CA TRP A 17 22.78 -23.54 41.96
C TRP A 17 22.80 -22.05 42.40
N ALA A 18 21.81 -21.75 43.26
CA ALA A 18 21.85 -21.04 44.57
C ALA A 18 22.12 -19.52 44.66
N PRO A 19 21.76 -18.83 45.79
CA PRO A 19 20.86 -19.17 46.90
C PRO A 19 19.69 -18.17 47.13
N GLN A 20 18.71 -18.63 47.90
CA GLN A 20 17.52 -17.89 48.36
C GLN A 20 17.88 -16.87 49.46
N VAL A 21 17.31 -15.66 49.38
CA VAL A 21 17.24 -14.71 50.51
C VAL A 21 15.77 -14.48 50.84
N ALA A 22 15.43 -14.79 52.10
CA ALA A 22 14.10 -14.63 52.68
C ALA A 22 13.85 -13.19 53.10
N ILE A 23 12.64 -12.67 52.83
CA ILE A 23 12.13 -11.45 53.48
C ILE A 23 10.70 -11.73 53.98
N GLN A 24 10.51 -11.36 55.24
CA GLN A 24 9.40 -11.67 56.14
C GLN A 24 8.06 -11.00 55.78
N LYS A 25 6.97 -11.63 56.24
CA LYS A 25 5.61 -11.09 56.30
C LYS A 25 5.37 -10.33 57.62
N SER A 26 4.71 -9.17 57.56
CA SER A 26 3.90 -8.58 58.64
C SER A 26 2.79 -7.73 57.99
N SER A 27 1.52 -8.13 58.10
CA SER A 27 0.50 -7.78 59.11
C SER A 27 -0.37 -6.55 58.76
N SER A 28 -1.59 -6.85 58.30
CA SER A 28 -2.90 -6.23 58.57
C SER A 28 -3.07 -4.71 58.69
N SER A 29 -3.92 -4.15 57.82
CA SER A 29 -5.05 -3.29 58.24
C SER A 29 -6.15 -3.30 57.16
N LYS A 30 -7.42 -3.36 57.59
CA LYS A 30 -8.64 -3.32 56.75
C LYS A 30 -8.98 -1.87 56.37
N PRO A 31 -9.69 -1.66 55.24
CA PRO A 31 -10.72 -0.62 55.19
C PRO A 31 -12.10 -1.16 54.78
N ALA A 32 -13.15 -0.51 55.30
CA ALA A 32 -14.57 -0.74 55.05
C ALA A 32 -15.04 -0.05 53.72
N PRO A 33 -16.24 -0.36 53.20
CA PRO A 33 -16.52 -0.34 51.77
C PRO A 33 -16.94 1.03 51.24
N GLN A 34 -16.32 1.46 50.13
CA GLN A 34 -16.84 2.55 49.29
C GLN A 34 -17.54 1.96 48.06
N THR A 35 -18.77 2.41 47.88
CA THR A 35 -19.69 2.08 46.78
C THR A 35 -19.07 2.34 45.41
N ALA A 36 -18.79 1.27 44.67
CA ALA A 36 -18.31 1.35 43.30
C ALA A 36 -19.48 1.63 42.34
N SER A 37 -19.49 2.82 41.73
CA SER A 37 -20.30 3.09 40.53
C SER A 37 -19.77 2.22 39.39
N LYS A 38 -20.60 1.32 38.85
CA LYS A 38 -20.28 0.52 37.66
C LYS A 38 -20.09 1.46 36.46
N LYS A 39 -18.82 1.67 36.05
CA LYS A 39 -18.53 2.07 34.67
C LYS A 39 -18.84 0.86 33.76
N PRO A 40 -19.50 1.05 32.60
CA PRO A 40 -19.73 -0.05 31.69
C PRO A 40 -18.38 -0.51 31.11
N GLN A 41 -17.96 -1.71 31.48
CA GLN A 41 -16.86 -2.41 30.81
C GLN A 41 -17.36 -2.81 29.42
N SER A 42 -16.99 -2.07 28.38
CA SER A 42 -17.04 -2.60 27.02
C SER A 42 -15.93 -3.64 26.91
N SER A 43 -16.27 -4.91 26.99
CA SER A 43 -15.33 -6.00 26.74
C SER A 43 -15.02 -6.03 25.23
N CYS A 44 -14.14 -5.16 24.77
CA CYS A 44 -13.44 -5.39 23.51
C CYS A 44 -12.54 -6.59 23.75
N SER A 45 -12.91 -7.76 23.20
CA SER A 45 -12.01 -8.90 23.11
C SER A 45 -10.67 -8.40 22.57
N SER A 46 -9.61 -8.53 23.36
CA SER A 46 -8.27 -8.04 23.00
C SER A 46 -7.82 -8.73 21.71
N LEU A 47 -7.61 -7.96 20.64
CA LEU A 47 -7.03 -8.45 19.39
C LEU A 47 -5.70 -9.15 19.69
N ASN A 48 -5.60 -10.44 19.37
CA ASN A 48 -4.39 -11.23 19.60
C ASN A 48 -3.68 -11.51 18.27
N LEU A 49 -2.60 -10.79 18.02
CA LEU A 49 -1.82 -10.90 16.78
C LEU A 49 -0.82 -12.07 16.79
N ASP A 50 -0.59 -12.69 17.95
CA ASP A 50 0.36 -13.79 18.17
C ASP A 50 -0.31 -15.17 18.24
N ASP A 51 -1.54 -15.33 17.74
CA ASP A 51 -2.20 -16.64 17.74
C ASP A 51 -1.60 -17.57 16.67
N GLY A 52 -0.64 -18.41 17.10
CA GLY A 52 -0.02 -19.44 16.26
C GLY A 52 -0.99 -20.46 15.65
N LYS A 53 -2.27 -20.48 16.05
CA LYS A 53 -3.31 -21.29 15.38
C LYS A 53 -3.51 -20.89 13.92
N VAL A 54 -3.17 -19.66 13.54
CA VAL A 54 -3.23 -19.20 12.14
C VAL A 54 -2.43 -20.12 11.20
N PHE A 55 -1.31 -20.67 11.66
CA PHE A 55 -0.50 -21.57 10.85
C PHE A 55 -1.14 -22.95 10.60
N ARG A 56 -2.21 -23.32 11.34
CA ARG A 56 -2.98 -24.55 11.08
C ARG A 56 -3.76 -24.49 9.76
N LEU A 57 -4.01 -23.29 9.25
CA LEU A 57 -4.67 -23.06 7.96
C LEU A 57 -3.73 -23.27 6.76
N LYS A 58 -2.45 -23.55 7.02
CA LYS A 58 -1.42 -23.78 6.00
C LYS A 58 -1.01 -25.24 5.94
N SER A 59 -0.74 -25.70 4.73
CA SER A 59 -0.12 -26.99 4.50
C SER A 59 1.34 -27.00 4.97
N LYS A 60 1.86 -28.20 5.27
CA LYS A 60 3.28 -28.38 5.62
C LYS A 60 4.21 -27.80 4.54
N TRP A 61 3.84 -27.98 3.26
CA TRP A 61 4.61 -27.46 2.14
C TRP A 61 4.66 -25.92 2.13
N GLU A 62 3.53 -25.25 2.37
CA GLU A 62 3.49 -23.78 2.44
C GLU A 62 4.37 -23.23 3.57
N LEU A 63 4.39 -23.91 4.72
CA LEU A 63 5.24 -23.52 5.85
C LEU A 63 6.74 -23.73 5.51
N THR A 64 7.11 -24.87 4.95
CA THR A 64 8.49 -25.15 4.54
C THR A 64 8.96 -24.18 3.46
N ARG A 65 8.12 -23.90 2.46
CA ARG A 65 8.40 -22.91 1.41
C ARG A 65 8.57 -21.50 2.00
N GLY A 66 7.68 -21.10 2.91
CA GLY A 66 7.78 -19.81 3.60
C GLY A 66 9.09 -19.66 4.37
N LEU A 67 9.51 -20.71 5.08
CA LEU A 67 10.78 -20.74 5.81
C LEU A 67 11.98 -20.64 4.86
N LEU A 68 11.97 -21.38 3.75
CA LEU A 68 12.99 -21.29 2.71
C LEU A 68 13.10 -19.86 2.15
N VAL A 69 11.97 -19.29 1.74
CA VAL A 69 11.90 -17.92 1.21
C VAL A 69 12.41 -16.91 2.24
N PHE A 70 12.03 -17.06 3.50
CA PHE A 70 12.53 -16.22 4.59
C PHE A 70 14.05 -16.27 4.70
N PHE A 71 14.67 -17.46 4.66
CA PHE A 71 16.12 -17.58 4.70
C PHE A 71 16.80 -16.97 3.48
N LEU A 72 16.23 -17.13 2.28
CA LEU A 72 16.76 -16.49 1.07
C LEU A 72 16.72 -14.96 1.18
N CYS A 73 15.58 -14.39 1.61
CA CYS A 73 15.40 -12.95 1.77
C CYS A 73 16.21 -12.37 2.94
N SER A 74 16.56 -13.19 3.94
CA SER A 74 17.37 -12.77 5.09
C SER A 74 18.85 -12.58 4.76
N SER A 75 19.31 -13.01 3.58
CA SER A 75 20.70 -12.85 3.13
C SER A 75 20.88 -11.55 2.33
N PRO A 76 21.56 -10.51 2.86
CA PRO A 76 21.73 -9.24 2.16
C PRO A 76 22.51 -9.40 0.85
N TRP A 77 23.50 -10.30 0.83
CA TRP A 77 24.28 -10.60 -0.37
C TRP A 77 23.40 -11.17 -1.48
N LEU A 78 22.54 -12.13 -1.16
CA LEU A 78 21.65 -12.76 -2.14
C LEU A 78 20.67 -11.74 -2.72
N VAL A 79 20.05 -10.93 -1.87
CA VAL A 79 19.09 -9.90 -2.29
C VAL A 79 19.77 -8.85 -3.17
N GLN A 80 20.95 -8.34 -2.78
CA GLN A 80 21.66 -7.33 -3.58
C GLN A 80 22.13 -7.84 -4.94
N LYS A 81 22.48 -9.13 -5.04
CA LYS A 81 22.91 -9.75 -6.30
C LYS A 81 21.77 -10.43 -7.05
N ALA A 82 20.54 -10.40 -6.53
CA ALA A 82 19.41 -11.12 -7.08
C ALA A 82 19.21 -10.87 -8.57
N PRO A 83 19.16 -9.64 -9.11
CA PRO A 83 18.94 -9.43 -10.54
C PRO A 83 19.94 -10.17 -11.44
N LYS A 84 21.22 -10.18 -11.06
CA LYS A 84 22.30 -10.89 -11.78
C LYS A 84 22.20 -12.40 -11.62
N LEU A 85 21.85 -12.87 -10.42
CA LEU A 85 21.66 -14.29 -10.16
C LEU A 85 20.45 -14.84 -10.92
N LEU A 86 19.32 -14.12 -10.92
CA LEU A 86 18.11 -14.49 -11.65
C LEU A 86 18.36 -14.54 -13.17
N SER A 87 19.13 -13.59 -13.72
CA SER A 87 19.46 -13.61 -15.15
C SER A 87 20.40 -14.76 -15.54
N LEU A 88 21.43 -15.01 -14.73
CA LEU A 88 22.38 -16.11 -14.92
C LEU A 88 21.71 -17.48 -14.81
N THR A 89 20.93 -17.68 -13.74
CA THR A 89 20.22 -18.96 -13.51
C THR A 89 19.16 -19.24 -14.57
N ARG A 90 18.45 -18.21 -15.05
CA ARG A 90 17.55 -18.34 -16.20
C ARG A 90 18.28 -18.79 -17.46
N HIS A 91 19.50 -18.31 -17.68
CA HIS A 91 20.31 -18.69 -18.84
C HIS A 91 20.82 -20.14 -18.73
N ILE A 92 21.24 -20.57 -17.54
CA ILE A 92 21.77 -21.92 -17.29
C ILE A 92 20.67 -23.00 -17.28
N LEU A 93 19.58 -22.77 -16.55
CA LEU A 93 18.52 -23.78 -16.35
C LEU A 93 17.51 -23.80 -17.51
N GLY A 94 17.51 -22.78 -18.37
CA GLY A 94 16.50 -22.57 -19.39
C GLY A 94 15.15 -22.14 -18.81
N ARG A 95 14.29 -21.59 -19.68
CA ARG A 95 13.05 -20.89 -19.28
C ARG A 95 12.07 -21.76 -18.48
N ARG A 96 11.92 -23.04 -18.84
CA ARG A 96 10.93 -23.94 -18.22
C ARG A 96 11.30 -24.32 -16.80
N LEU A 97 12.50 -24.87 -16.59
CA LEU A 97 12.96 -25.28 -15.26
C LEU A 97 13.11 -24.07 -14.33
N TRP A 98 13.57 -22.94 -14.88
CA TRP A 98 13.64 -21.68 -14.16
C TRP A 98 12.27 -21.21 -13.64
N SER A 99 11.26 -21.17 -14.52
CA SER A 99 9.90 -20.78 -14.15
C SER A 99 9.32 -21.73 -13.11
N SER A 100 9.51 -23.04 -13.26
CA SER A 100 9.10 -24.02 -12.24
C SER A 100 9.77 -23.80 -10.89
N ALA A 101 11.07 -23.48 -10.86
CA ALA A 101 11.80 -23.21 -9.62
C ALA A 101 11.28 -21.94 -8.92
N LEU A 102 11.05 -20.85 -9.65
CA LEU A 102 10.45 -19.63 -9.09
C LEU A 102 9.04 -19.89 -8.57
N ARG A 103 8.24 -20.65 -9.32
CA ARG A 103 6.87 -21.03 -8.94
C ARG A 103 6.83 -21.84 -7.65
N LEU A 104 7.79 -22.74 -7.44
CA LEU A 104 7.89 -23.51 -6.20
C LEU A 104 8.41 -22.70 -5.00
N THR A 105 9.00 -21.53 -5.24
CA THR A 105 9.65 -20.70 -4.21
C THR A 105 8.96 -19.34 -4.06
N LEU A 106 9.56 -18.26 -4.60
CA LEU A 106 9.13 -16.88 -4.40
C LEU A 106 7.76 -16.60 -4.99
N TYR A 107 7.50 -17.07 -6.21
CA TYR A 107 6.25 -16.77 -6.90
C TYR A 107 5.08 -17.47 -6.23
N GLY A 108 5.23 -18.75 -5.89
CA GLY A 108 4.21 -19.46 -5.14
C GLY A 108 3.91 -18.85 -3.78
N GLN A 109 4.86 -18.12 -3.18
CA GLN A 109 4.69 -17.47 -1.88
C GLN A 109 3.95 -16.12 -1.96
N PHE A 110 4.28 -15.28 -2.94
CA PHE A 110 3.82 -13.89 -2.98
C PHE A 110 2.85 -13.56 -4.12
N VAL A 111 2.78 -14.41 -5.16
CA VAL A 111 1.99 -14.15 -6.36
C VAL A 111 0.72 -14.99 -6.31
N ALA A 112 -0.42 -14.36 -6.60
CA ALA A 112 -1.73 -15.02 -6.55
C ALA A 112 -1.88 -16.12 -7.62
N GLY A 113 -1.19 -15.99 -8.74
CA GLY A 113 -1.18 -16.96 -9.84
C GLY A 113 -0.64 -16.34 -11.13
N GLU A 114 -0.26 -17.18 -12.08
CA GLU A 114 0.15 -16.74 -13.43
C GLU A 114 -0.99 -16.84 -14.44
N THR A 115 -2.02 -17.63 -14.12
CA THR A 115 -3.19 -17.83 -14.98
C THR A 115 -4.47 -17.33 -14.31
N HIS A 116 -5.47 -16.99 -15.11
CA HIS A 116 -6.81 -16.59 -14.64
C HIS A 116 -7.40 -17.60 -13.65
N LYS A 117 -7.20 -18.91 -13.90
CA LYS A 117 -7.68 -19.98 -13.03
C LYS A 117 -6.99 -19.97 -11.67
N GLU A 118 -5.66 -19.90 -11.65
CA GLU A 118 -4.86 -19.87 -10.41
C GLU A 118 -5.19 -18.62 -9.58
N ILE A 119 -5.31 -17.46 -10.23
CA ILE A 119 -5.69 -16.21 -9.57
C ILE A 119 -7.07 -16.40 -8.92
N LYS A 120 -8.07 -16.88 -9.66
CA LYS A 120 -9.43 -17.10 -9.14
C LYS A 120 -9.45 -18.07 -7.94
N GLU A 121 -8.70 -19.17 -8.00
CA GLU A 121 -8.57 -20.12 -6.89
C GLU A 121 -7.98 -19.46 -5.63
N THR A 122 -6.93 -18.64 -5.80
CA THR A 122 -6.35 -17.87 -4.69
C THR A 122 -7.32 -16.85 -4.11
N LEU A 123 -8.03 -16.09 -4.95
CA LEU A 123 -9.05 -15.13 -4.50
C LEU A 123 -10.14 -15.84 -3.69
N GLN A 124 -10.67 -16.96 -4.18
CA GLN A 124 -11.67 -17.77 -3.49
C GLN A 124 -11.16 -18.32 -2.16
N ARG A 125 -9.90 -18.76 -2.10
CA ARG A 125 -9.29 -19.22 -0.84
C ARG A 125 -9.21 -18.10 0.19
N LEU A 126 -8.82 -16.90 -0.20
CA LEU A 126 -8.76 -15.73 0.69
C LEU A 126 -10.16 -15.34 1.19
N GLN A 127 -11.17 -15.37 0.32
CA GLN A 127 -12.56 -15.13 0.70
C GLN A 127 -13.07 -16.11 1.75
N HIS A 128 -12.77 -17.41 1.60
CA HIS A 128 -13.17 -18.42 2.59
C HIS A 128 -12.52 -18.19 3.96
N LEU A 129 -11.40 -17.47 4.01
CA LEU A 129 -10.74 -17.03 5.23
C LEU A 129 -11.25 -15.67 5.73
N GLY A 130 -12.28 -15.10 5.11
CA GLY A 130 -12.84 -13.78 5.40
C GLY A 130 -11.95 -12.60 4.99
N VAL A 131 -10.88 -12.85 4.22
CA VAL A 131 -10.00 -11.82 3.68
C VAL A 131 -10.51 -11.35 2.34
N ARG A 132 -10.69 -10.03 2.19
CA ARG A 132 -11.03 -9.40 0.91
C ARG A 132 -9.75 -9.25 0.08
N PRO A 133 -9.66 -9.88 -1.11
CA PRO A 133 -8.49 -9.73 -1.94
C PRO A 133 -8.48 -8.39 -2.66
N LEU A 134 -7.27 -7.86 -2.83
CA LEU A 134 -6.96 -6.70 -3.66
C LEU A 134 -5.95 -7.18 -4.71
N LEU A 135 -6.35 -7.15 -5.98
CA LEU A 135 -5.49 -7.63 -7.07
C LEU A 135 -4.55 -6.51 -7.51
N ALA A 136 -3.24 -6.71 -7.38
CA ALA A 136 -2.24 -5.75 -7.84
C ALA A 136 -1.72 -6.16 -9.23
N VAL A 137 -1.79 -5.25 -10.20
CA VAL A 137 -1.20 -5.44 -11.52
C VAL A 137 0.28 -5.04 -11.46
N PRO A 138 1.24 -5.97 -11.60
CA PRO A 138 2.67 -5.70 -11.37
C PRO A 138 3.35 -5.13 -12.61
N ILE A 139 2.74 -4.12 -13.24
CA ILE A 139 3.28 -3.43 -14.41
C ILE A 139 3.65 -2.02 -13.97
N GLU A 140 4.85 -1.58 -14.28
CA GLU A 140 5.36 -0.23 -14.06
C GLU A 140 6.42 0.09 -15.12
N GLU A 141 6.78 1.35 -15.22
CA GLU A 141 7.86 1.82 -16.09
C GLU A 141 8.82 2.67 -15.24
N ASP A 142 10.12 2.37 -15.30
CA ASP A 142 11.14 3.21 -14.68
C ASP A 142 11.61 4.31 -15.68
N VAL A 143 11.99 5.47 -15.14
CA VAL A 143 12.55 6.58 -15.94
C VAL A 143 13.85 6.15 -16.62
N GLY A 144 13.91 6.31 -17.95
CA GLY A 144 15.07 5.97 -18.77
C GLY A 144 15.04 4.59 -19.41
N GLU A 145 13.93 3.84 -19.30
CA GLU A 145 13.73 2.60 -20.06
C GLU A 145 13.31 2.87 -21.52
N GLU A 146 13.90 2.14 -22.48
CA GLU A 146 13.54 2.19 -23.91
C GLU A 146 12.16 1.54 -24.14
N LYS A 147 11.36 2.09 -25.09
CA LYS A 147 9.94 1.74 -25.22
C LYS A 147 9.53 1.18 -26.58
N GLU A 148 8.49 0.35 -26.53
CA GLU A 148 7.74 -0.20 -27.67
C GLU A 148 6.59 0.73 -28.17
N GLY A 149 6.57 2.00 -27.75
CA GLY A 149 5.58 3.00 -28.17
C GLY A 149 4.18 2.85 -27.56
N GLU A 150 3.18 3.54 -28.12
CA GLU A 150 1.80 3.63 -27.58
C GLU A 150 1.10 2.27 -27.40
N GLY A 151 1.40 1.31 -28.28
CA GLY A 151 0.78 -0.01 -28.25
C GLY A 151 1.10 -0.82 -26.99
N TRP A 152 2.20 -0.50 -26.28
CA TRP A 152 2.50 -1.11 -24.98
C TRP A 152 1.50 -0.68 -23.91
N TYR A 153 1.22 0.62 -23.82
CA TYR A 153 0.24 1.17 -22.87
C TYR A 153 -1.19 0.70 -23.18
N ASP A 154 -1.54 0.53 -24.46
CA ASP A 154 -2.85 -0.02 -24.85
C ASP A 154 -3.03 -1.47 -24.39
N LYS A 155 -1.99 -2.31 -24.54
CA LYS A 155 -1.99 -3.69 -24.01
C LYS A 155 -2.08 -3.71 -22.48
N ASN A 156 -1.40 -2.80 -21.81
CA ASN A 156 -1.45 -2.68 -20.36
C ASN A 156 -2.85 -2.28 -19.88
N ALA A 157 -3.51 -1.33 -20.57
CA ALA A 157 -4.89 -0.96 -20.29
C ALA A 157 -5.83 -2.18 -20.41
N GLN A 158 -5.70 -2.96 -21.48
CA GLN A 158 -6.50 -4.17 -21.66
C GLN A 158 -6.24 -5.23 -20.57
N SER A 159 -4.99 -5.34 -20.11
CA SER A 159 -4.62 -6.22 -19.01
C SER A 159 -5.27 -5.76 -17.70
N MET A 160 -5.32 -4.45 -17.44
CA MET A 160 -6.02 -3.89 -16.28
C MET A 160 -7.53 -4.16 -16.33
N ILE A 161 -8.19 -4.00 -17.48
CA ILE A 161 -9.60 -4.36 -17.66
C ILE A 161 -9.84 -5.84 -17.34
N THR A 162 -8.96 -6.72 -17.81
CA THR A 162 -9.04 -8.15 -17.51
C THR A 162 -8.88 -8.44 -16.02
N CYS A 163 -7.98 -7.73 -15.33
CA CYS A 163 -7.81 -7.82 -13.89
C CYS A 163 -9.01 -7.28 -13.10
N LEU A 164 -9.71 -6.25 -13.61
CA LEU A 164 -10.96 -5.78 -13.02
C LEU A 164 -12.03 -6.88 -13.07
N ASP A 165 -12.20 -7.56 -14.21
CA ASP A 165 -13.15 -8.68 -14.33
C ASP A 165 -12.84 -9.82 -13.36
N LEU A 166 -11.55 -10.15 -13.17
CA LEU A 166 -11.12 -11.13 -12.17
C LEU A 166 -11.43 -10.69 -10.73
N SER A 167 -11.38 -9.39 -10.46
CA SER A 167 -11.62 -8.83 -9.12
C SER A 167 -13.09 -8.89 -8.70
N VAL A 168 -14.04 -8.79 -9.65
CA VAL A 168 -15.49 -8.81 -9.37
C VAL A 168 -15.92 -10.08 -8.64
N GLY A 169 -15.39 -11.24 -9.03
CA GLY A 169 -15.69 -12.52 -8.37
C GLY A 169 -15.04 -12.70 -7.00
N GLY A 170 -14.24 -11.71 -6.56
CA GLY A 170 -13.25 -11.84 -5.50
C GLY A 170 -13.66 -11.36 -4.12
N ALA A 171 -14.72 -10.57 -3.91
CA ALA A 171 -15.28 -10.21 -2.58
C ALA A 171 -16.41 -9.17 -2.69
N PRO A 172 -17.18 -8.92 -1.61
CA PRO A 172 -17.90 -7.64 -1.46
C PRO A 172 -16.89 -6.47 -1.47
N ASN A 173 -17.22 -5.39 -2.20
CA ASN A 173 -16.36 -4.22 -2.41
C ASN A 173 -14.97 -4.59 -3.00
N PRO A 174 -14.93 -5.21 -4.19
CA PRO A 174 -13.69 -5.66 -4.80
C PRO A 174 -12.74 -4.50 -5.08
N MET A 175 -11.44 -4.76 -5.02
CA MET A 175 -10.40 -3.75 -5.20
C MET A 175 -9.31 -4.23 -6.16
N MET A 176 -8.81 -3.31 -6.98
CA MET A 176 -7.62 -3.51 -7.82
C MET A 176 -6.64 -2.37 -7.59
N GLN A 177 -5.35 -2.67 -7.68
CA GLN A 177 -4.29 -1.68 -7.62
C GLN A 177 -3.59 -1.55 -8.97
N LEU A 178 -3.34 -0.31 -9.37
CA LEU A 178 -2.63 0.05 -10.59
C LEU A 178 -1.54 1.09 -10.31
N LYS A 179 -0.58 1.17 -11.23
CA LYS A 179 0.44 2.22 -11.31
C LYS A 179 0.17 3.09 -12.52
N VAL A 180 0.33 4.40 -12.37
CA VAL A 180 0.10 5.33 -13.48
C VAL A 180 1.14 5.11 -14.58
N THR A 181 2.38 4.77 -14.19
CA THR A 181 3.47 4.52 -15.14
C THR A 181 3.24 3.32 -16.07
N ALA A 182 2.30 2.44 -15.74
CA ALA A 182 1.86 1.38 -16.64
C ALA A 182 1.01 1.88 -17.82
N LEU A 183 0.45 3.09 -17.73
CA LEU A 183 -0.47 3.68 -18.72
C LEU A 183 0.00 5.05 -19.25
N MET A 184 1.03 5.63 -18.63
CA MET A 184 1.61 6.93 -18.97
C MET A 184 3.12 6.85 -18.79
N ALA A 185 3.89 7.44 -19.72
CA ALA A 185 5.35 7.47 -19.62
C ALA A 185 5.86 8.04 -18.28
N ALA A 186 6.82 7.37 -17.66
CA ALA A 186 7.45 7.85 -16.43
C ALA A 186 8.20 9.18 -16.66
N GLU A 187 8.85 9.34 -17.82
CA GLU A 187 9.45 10.62 -18.23
C GLU A 187 8.40 11.73 -18.39
N LEU A 188 7.22 11.44 -18.94
CA LEU A 188 6.15 12.44 -19.01
C LEU A 188 5.66 12.83 -17.61
N CYS A 189 5.51 11.86 -16.69
CA CYS A 189 5.16 12.14 -15.30
C CYS A 189 6.20 13.07 -14.64
N LYS A 190 7.48 12.89 -14.97
CA LYS A 190 8.58 13.72 -14.49
C LYS A 190 8.54 15.12 -15.10
N THR A 191 8.31 15.27 -16.41
CA THR A 191 8.11 16.57 -17.06
C THR A 191 6.95 17.34 -16.42
N ILE A 192 5.78 16.70 -16.27
CA ILE A 192 4.60 17.32 -15.63
C ILE A 192 4.93 17.74 -14.19
N THR A 193 5.64 16.89 -13.44
CA THR A 193 6.06 17.22 -12.07
C THR A 193 6.95 18.46 -12.02
N LEU A 194 7.91 18.58 -12.94
CA LEU A 194 8.76 19.76 -13.04
C LEU A 194 7.93 21.01 -13.36
N CYS A 195 7.00 20.93 -14.31
CA CYS A 195 6.09 22.05 -14.62
C CYS A 195 5.26 22.50 -13.41
N LEU A 196 4.73 21.55 -12.63
CA LEU A 196 3.96 21.84 -11.42
C LEU A 196 4.79 22.56 -10.34
N GLN A 197 6.10 22.31 -10.30
CA GLN A 197 7.01 22.89 -9.31
C GLN A 197 7.56 24.26 -9.71
N GLU A 198 7.43 24.67 -10.98
CA GLU A 198 7.85 25.99 -11.42
C GLU A 198 6.98 27.08 -10.77
N LYS A 199 7.57 27.75 -9.76
CA LYS A 199 6.97 28.76 -8.86
C LYS A 199 6.50 30.08 -9.52
N LYS A 200 6.21 30.09 -10.83
CA LYS A 200 5.77 31.31 -11.54
C LYS A 200 4.26 31.39 -11.80
N GLY A 201 3.42 30.63 -11.11
CA GLY A 201 1.95 30.80 -11.21
C GLY A 201 1.38 30.58 -12.62
N MET A 202 2.15 29.94 -13.50
CA MET A 202 1.84 29.71 -14.92
C MET A 202 1.70 28.22 -15.25
N SER A 203 1.62 27.35 -14.23
CA SER A 203 1.22 25.96 -14.47
C SER A 203 -0.25 25.97 -14.90
N ASP A 204 -0.49 25.70 -16.18
CA ASP A 204 -1.81 25.51 -16.76
C ASP A 204 -2.40 24.13 -16.44
N PHE A 205 -1.72 23.33 -15.62
CA PHE A 205 -2.30 22.17 -14.97
C PHE A 205 -3.24 22.59 -13.84
N SER A 206 -4.53 22.37 -14.08
CA SER A 206 -5.60 22.40 -13.09
C SER A 206 -6.38 21.10 -13.18
N ILE A 207 -7.05 20.73 -12.08
CA ILE A 207 -7.85 19.50 -12.04
C ILE A 207 -8.93 19.53 -13.12
N GLU A 208 -9.58 20.66 -13.31
CA GLU A 208 -10.65 20.89 -14.27
C GLU A 208 -10.16 20.67 -15.71
N ARG A 209 -8.97 21.18 -16.06
CA ARG A 209 -8.37 20.99 -17.39
C ARG A 209 -7.97 19.54 -17.63
N VAL A 210 -7.45 18.84 -16.62
CA VAL A 210 -7.12 17.41 -16.74
C VAL A 210 -8.40 16.57 -16.87
N VAL A 211 -9.46 16.90 -16.14
CA VAL A 211 -10.79 16.27 -16.28
C VAL A 211 -11.36 16.48 -17.67
N ALA A 212 -11.29 17.70 -18.21
CA ALA A 212 -11.69 18.01 -19.58
C ALA A 212 -10.92 17.15 -20.60
N ALA A 213 -9.60 17.04 -20.46
CA ALA A 213 -8.77 16.20 -21.31
C ALA A 213 -9.12 14.70 -21.20
N MET A 214 -9.37 14.19 -19.99
CA MET A 214 -9.84 12.81 -19.77
C MET A 214 -11.19 12.53 -20.44
N ALA A 215 -12.08 13.53 -20.46
CA ALA A 215 -13.38 13.47 -21.13
C ALA A 215 -13.29 13.57 -22.67
N GLY A 216 -12.07 13.72 -23.22
CA GLY A 216 -11.82 13.76 -24.65
C GLY A 216 -11.84 15.17 -25.26
N GLN A 217 -11.87 16.23 -24.45
CA GLN A 217 -11.69 17.59 -24.97
C GLN A 217 -10.23 17.80 -25.37
N GLU A 218 -10.00 18.52 -26.47
CA GLU A 218 -8.66 18.91 -26.90
C GLU A 218 -8.12 20.01 -25.99
N VAL A 219 -7.33 19.60 -25.00
CA VAL A 219 -6.63 20.49 -24.08
C VAL A 219 -5.13 20.38 -24.36
N SER A 220 -4.49 21.53 -24.54
CA SER A 220 -3.04 21.64 -24.67
C SER A 220 -2.45 22.26 -23.40
N PHE A 221 -1.31 21.73 -22.96
CA PHE A 221 -0.52 22.22 -21.84
C PHE A 221 0.77 22.81 -22.38
N SER A 222 0.98 24.09 -22.11
CA SER A 222 2.03 24.95 -22.66
C SER A 222 3.44 24.51 -22.31
N CYS A 223 3.63 23.84 -21.17
CA CYS A 223 4.93 23.34 -20.75
C CYS A 223 5.30 21.98 -21.39
N LEU A 224 4.34 21.35 -22.10
CA LEU A 224 4.53 20.09 -22.78
C LEU A 224 4.72 20.35 -24.28
N THR A 225 5.58 19.56 -24.91
CA THR A 225 5.68 19.51 -26.38
C THR A 225 4.37 18.99 -27.01
N GLN A 226 4.24 19.13 -28.33
CA GLN A 226 3.08 18.59 -29.04
C GLN A 226 2.95 17.07 -28.88
N GLU A 227 4.08 16.35 -28.94
CA GLU A 227 4.13 14.89 -28.76
C GLU A 227 3.76 14.49 -27.33
N GLU A 228 4.29 15.20 -26.32
CA GLU A 228 3.94 14.97 -24.92
C GLU A 228 2.47 15.26 -24.63
N ASN A 229 1.91 16.33 -25.21
CA ASN A 229 0.47 16.62 -25.11
C ASN A 229 -0.38 15.49 -25.70
N GLN A 230 -0.02 14.99 -26.89
CA GLN A 230 -0.71 13.86 -27.52
C GLN A 230 -0.60 12.59 -26.68
N HIS A 231 0.59 12.29 -26.15
CA HIS A 231 0.81 11.13 -25.28
C HIS A 231 0.02 11.27 -23.97
N PHE A 232 -0.01 12.47 -23.38
CA PHE A 232 -0.76 12.73 -22.16
C PHE A 232 -2.26 12.53 -22.38
N GLN A 233 -2.84 13.09 -23.44
CA GLN A 233 -4.24 12.89 -23.79
C GLN A 233 -4.60 11.41 -24.02
N LYS A 234 -3.73 10.62 -24.66
CA LYS A 234 -3.93 9.17 -24.82
C LYS A 234 -3.88 8.45 -23.47
N SER A 235 -2.91 8.79 -22.63
CA SER A 235 -2.75 8.23 -21.28
C SER A 235 -3.96 8.51 -20.39
N LEU A 236 -4.46 9.75 -20.41
CA LEU A 236 -5.67 10.17 -19.72
C LEU A 236 -6.92 9.40 -20.20
N ARG A 237 -7.05 9.17 -21.51
CA ARG A 237 -8.14 8.35 -22.06
C ARG A 237 -8.07 6.89 -21.60
N ARG A 238 -6.87 6.30 -21.52
CA ARG A 238 -6.69 4.93 -20.99
C ARG A 238 -7.09 4.85 -19.53
N LEU A 239 -6.57 5.76 -18.70
CA LEU A 239 -6.90 5.83 -17.27
C LEU A 239 -8.39 6.05 -17.05
N ASN A 240 -9.01 6.93 -17.83
CA ASN A 240 -10.45 7.17 -17.77
C ASN A 240 -11.25 5.93 -18.16
N SER A 241 -10.83 5.19 -19.19
CA SER A 241 -11.47 3.94 -19.61
C SER A 241 -11.40 2.86 -18.52
N VAL A 242 -10.24 2.72 -17.86
CA VAL A 242 -10.05 1.80 -16.72
C VAL A 242 -10.92 2.22 -15.54
N ALA A 243 -10.95 3.51 -15.19
CA ALA A 243 -11.78 4.04 -14.11
C ALA A 243 -13.28 3.83 -14.39
N GLN A 244 -13.74 4.18 -15.59
CA GLN A 244 -15.12 3.99 -16.01
C GLN A 244 -15.55 2.53 -15.90
N TYR A 245 -14.73 1.60 -16.42
CA TYR A 245 -15.02 0.18 -16.35
C TYR A 245 -15.06 -0.32 -14.89
N ALA A 246 -14.11 0.12 -14.06
CA ALA A 246 -14.07 -0.25 -12.65
C ALA A 246 -15.33 0.21 -11.90
N VAL A 247 -15.75 1.47 -12.09
CA VAL A 247 -16.98 2.02 -11.50
C VAL A 247 -18.21 1.24 -11.96
N GLN A 248 -18.33 0.94 -13.26
CA GLN A 248 -19.44 0.15 -13.81
C GLN A 248 -19.51 -1.27 -13.24
N LYS A 249 -18.36 -1.87 -12.93
CA LYS A 249 -18.24 -3.20 -12.32
C LYS A 249 -18.29 -3.19 -10.80
N GLY A 250 -18.36 -2.01 -10.17
CA GLY A 250 -18.33 -1.89 -8.72
C GLY A 250 -16.98 -2.23 -8.09
N VAL A 251 -15.87 -2.07 -8.83
CA VAL A 251 -14.51 -2.33 -8.37
C VAL A 251 -13.83 -1.00 -8.02
N ARG A 252 -13.21 -0.94 -6.83
CA ARG A 252 -12.41 0.22 -6.40
C ARG A 252 -11.00 0.12 -6.96
N VAL A 253 -10.44 1.24 -7.39
CA VAL A 253 -9.09 1.33 -7.99
C VAL A 253 -8.18 2.13 -7.08
N LEU A 254 -7.08 1.52 -6.68
CA LEU A 254 -6.04 2.13 -5.87
C LEU A 254 -4.87 2.50 -6.76
N VAL A 255 -4.58 3.79 -6.86
CA VAL A 255 -3.42 4.30 -7.57
C VAL A 255 -2.23 4.28 -6.62
N ASP A 256 -1.21 3.51 -6.97
CA ASP A 256 0.04 3.43 -6.22
C ASP A 256 0.84 4.73 -6.32
N ALA A 257 1.50 5.07 -5.22
CA ALA A 257 2.55 6.06 -5.21
C ALA A 257 3.88 5.39 -5.54
N GLU A 258 4.68 6.08 -6.36
CA GLU A 258 5.92 5.57 -6.93
C GLU A 258 7.08 6.42 -6.37
N TYR A 259 7.84 7.10 -7.22
CA TYR A 259 8.99 7.93 -6.83
C TYR A 259 8.63 9.41 -6.58
N THR A 260 9.38 10.06 -5.71
CA THR A 260 9.14 11.47 -5.33
C THR A 260 9.11 12.44 -6.51
N TYR A 261 9.95 12.19 -7.53
CA TYR A 261 10.08 13.05 -8.71
C TYR A 261 8.98 12.86 -9.77
N ILE A 262 8.07 11.90 -9.59
CA ILE A 262 6.87 11.73 -10.44
C ILE A 262 5.56 11.86 -9.65
N ASN A 263 5.59 11.60 -8.34
CA ASN A 263 4.40 11.58 -7.49
C ASN A 263 3.48 12.82 -7.61
N PRO A 264 3.98 14.06 -7.82
CA PRO A 264 3.12 15.21 -8.09
C PRO A 264 2.23 15.05 -9.34
N ALA A 265 2.78 14.55 -10.45
CA ALA A 265 1.99 14.26 -11.65
C ALA A 265 1.00 13.10 -11.42
N LEU A 266 1.42 12.05 -10.71
CA LEU A 266 0.54 10.95 -10.33
C LEU A 266 -0.64 11.45 -9.49
N THR A 267 -0.37 12.33 -8.53
CA THR A 267 -1.38 12.93 -7.65
C THR A 267 -2.33 13.81 -8.44
N LEU A 268 -1.83 14.67 -9.34
CA LEU A 268 -2.66 15.49 -10.24
C LEU A 268 -3.66 14.63 -11.02
N VAL A 269 -3.16 13.58 -11.68
CA VAL A 269 -3.98 12.67 -12.50
C VAL A 269 -4.96 11.90 -11.62
N THR A 270 -4.53 11.40 -10.46
CA THR A 270 -5.40 10.68 -9.52
C THR A 270 -6.51 11.57 -8.98
N MET A 271 -6.21 12.82 -8.63
CA MET A 271 -7.20 13.79 -8.17
C MET A 271 -8.19 14.16 -9.29
N ALA A 272 -7.74 14.24 -10.55
CA ALA A 272 -8.64 14.40 -11.69
C ALA A 272 -9.56 13.18 -11.88
N MET A 273 -9.03 11.96 -11.73
CA MET A 273 -9.85 10.74 -11.75
C MET A 273 -10.88 10.73 -10.60
N MET A 274 -10.50 11.17 -9.39
CA MET A 274 -11.45 11.32 -8.28
C MET A 274 -12.50 12.38 -8.58
N ALA A 275 -12.12 13.52 -9.15
CA ALA A 275 -13.04 14.59 -9.55
C ALA A 275 -14.09 14.08 -10.55
N ALA A 276 -13.70 13.21 -11.47
CA ALA A 276 -14.60 12.62 -12.47
C ALA A 276 -15.50 11.51 -11.90
N TRP A 277 -15.00 10.69 -10.97
CA TRP A 277 -15.65 9.42 -10.61
C TRP A 277 -16.10 9.28 -9.15
N ASN A 278 -15.49 9.98 -8.19
CA ASN A 278 -15.79 9.83 -6.76
C ASN A 278 -16.94 10.73 -6.28
N THR A 279 -18.07 10.77 -6.99
CA THR A 279 -19.19 11.65 -6.61
C THR A 279 -19.93 11.18 -5.35
N GLN A 280 -20.31 9.90 -5.31
CA GLN A 280 -21.11 9.32 -4.22
C GLN A 280 -20.29 8.53 -3.20
N GLN A 281 -19.16 7.94 -3.64
CA GLN A 281 -18.26 7.17 -2.79
C GLN A 281 -16.85 7.11 -3.38
N PRO A 282 -15.82 6.73 -2.59
CA PRO A 282 -14.45 6.60 -3.10
C PRO A 282 -14.28 5.36 -4.00
N TRP A 283 -14.29 5.59 -5.31
CA TRP A 283 -13.95 4.57 -6.30
C TRP A 283 -12.45 4.56 -6.61
N ILE A 284 -11.88 5.75 -6.77
CA ILE A 284 -10.47 5.98 -7.03
C ILE A 284 -9.80 6.41 -5.72
N TRP A 285 -8.65 5.82 -5.43
CA TRP A 285 -7.91 6.03 -4.17
C TRP A 285 -6.48 6.44 -4.48
N ASN A 286 -5.93 7.35 -3.68
CA ASN A 286 -4.54 7.77 -3.78
C ASN A 286 -3.70 7.16 -2.64
N THR A 287 -2.41 6.92 -2.89
CA THR A 287 -1.49 6.32 -1.93
C THR A 287 -0.58 7.38 -1.30
N TYR A 288 -0.51 7.38 0.04
CA TYR A 288 0.33 8.31 0.81
C TYR A 288 1.45 7.54 1.50
N GLN A 289 2.69 7.95 1.25
CA GLN A 289 3.89 7.24 1.71
C GLN A 289 4.52 7.95 2.92
N ALA A 290 4.19 7.53 4.14
CA ALA A 290 4.56 8.21 5.39
C ALA A 290 6.07 8.31 5.67
N TYR A 291 6.92 7.59 4.94
CA TYR A 291 8.38 7.78 4.97
C TYR A 291 8.84 9.11 4.38
N LEU A 292 7.99 9.85 3.65
CA LEU A 292 8.33 11.19 3.16
C LEU A 292 7.98 12.24 4.21
N LYS A 293 8.86 13.23 4.36
CA LYS A 293 8.73 14.32 5.35
C LYS A 293 7.47 15.17 5.17
N ASP A 294 6.97 15.29 3.94
CA ASP A 294 5.85 16.15 3.55
C ASP A 294 4.48 15.46 3.63
N THR A 295 4.43 14.15 3.87
CA THR A 295 3.24 13.32 3.65
C THR A 295 1.99 13.81 4.38
N LEU A 296 2.12 14.16 5.66
CA LEU A 296 0.98 14.64 6.45
C LEU A 296 0.42 15.94 5.89
N GLU A 297 1.29 16.85 5.47
CA GLU A 297 0.89 18.16 4.95
C GLU A 297 0.20 17.99 3.60
N ARG A 298 0.78 17.18 2.70
CA ARG A 298 0.17 16.84 1.41
C ARG A 298 -1.19 16.15 1.58
N LEU A 299 -1.30 15.21 2.50
CA LEU A 299 -2.57 14.55 2.81
C LEU A 299 -3.65 15.56 3.25
N LYS A 300 -3.32 16.53 4.10
CA LYS A 300 -4.25 17.59 4.53
C LYS A 300 -4.69 18.48 3.36
N GLN A 301 -3.74 18.86 2.50
CA GLN A 301 -4.00 19.69 1.33
C GLN A 301 -4.93 18.98 0.34
N ASP A 302 -4.70 17.69 0.10
CA ASP A 302 -5.51 16.89 -0.82
C ASP A 302 -6.93 16.62 -0.27
N VAL A 303 -7.08 16.43 1.04
CA VAL A 303 -8.41 16.38 1.69
C VAL A 303 -9.16 17.70 1.48
N THR A 304 -8.49 18.83 1.75
CA THR A 304 -9.09 20.18 1.55
C THR A 304 -9.43 20.41 0.08
N LEU A 305 -8.64 19.89 -0.86
CA LEU A 305 -8.94 19.95 -2.28
C LEU A 305 -10.16 19.09 -2.64
N ALA A 306 -10.24 17.86 -2.15
CA ALA A 306 -11.37 16.97 -2.38
C ALA A 306 -12.70 17.56 -1.85
N GLU A 307 -12.66 18.23 -0.69
CA GLU A 307 -13.80 18.97 -0.14
C GLU A 307 -14.24 20.12 -1.05
N ARG A 308 -13.30 20.94 -1.52
CA ARG A 308 -13.58 22.04 -2.46
C ARG A 308 -14.16 21.56 -3.79
N LEU A 309 -13.69 20.42 -4.28
CA LEU A 309 -14.20 19.77 -5.49
C LEU A 309 -15.55 19.06 -5.27
N GLY A 310 -15.99 18.92 -4.01
CA GLY A 310 -17.25 18.27 -3.68
C GLY A 310 -17.24 16.76 -3.95
N VAL A 311 -16.10 16.09 -3.89
CA VAL A 311 -15.95 14.64 -4.14
C VAL A 311 -15.66 13.85 -2.86
N CYS A 312 -15.80 12.52 -2.94
CA CYS A 312 -15.39 11.58 -1.91
C CYS A 312 -13.90 11.24 -2.07
N PHE A 313 -13.22 10.99 -0.95
CA PHE A 313 -11.77 10.85 -0.91
C PHE A 313 -11.35 9.49 -0.36
N GLY A 314 -10.54 8.77 -1.13
CA GLY A 314 -10.02 7.45 -0.78
C GLY A 314 -8.51 7.51 -0.55
N VAL A 315 -8.06 7.07 0.64
CA VAL A 315 -6.66 7.12 1.05
C VAL A 315 -6.11 5.71 1.28
N LYS A 316 -4.98 5.38 0.68
CA LYS A 316 -4.17 4.21 1.09
C LYS A 316 -2.92 4.71 1.79
N LEU A 317 -2.84 4.49 3.10
CA LEU A 317 -1.69 4.93 3.89
C LEU A 317 -0.66 3.81 4.04
N VAL A 318 0.54 4.02 3.49
CA VAL A 318 1.69 3.11 3.56
C VAL A 318 2.88 3.80 4.24
N ARG A 319 3.89 3.02 4.66
CA ARG A 319 5.21 3.62 4.98
C ARG A 319 5.91 4.09 3.71
N GLY A 320 6.22 3.19 2.79
CA GLY A 320 6.91 3.49 1.54
C GLY A 320 7.84 2.34 1.12
N ALA A 321 8.13 2.23 -0.18
CA ALA A 321 8.91 1.12 -0.75
C ALA A 321 10.27 1.54 -1.32
N TYR A 322 10.50 2.85 -1.55
CA TYR A 322 11.63 3.35 -2.32
C TYR A 322 12.72 4.06 -1.49
N LEU A 323 12.74 3.88 -0.15
CA LEU A 323 13.66 4.52 0.81
C LEU A 323 15.09 4.66 0.31
N ASP A 324 15.73 3.54 -0.03
CA ASP A 324 17.16 3.53 -0.39
C ASP A 324 17.41 4.24 -1.73
N LYS A 325 16.49 4.09 -2.70
CA LYS A 325 16.58 4.74 -4.01
C LYS A 325 16.45 6.27 -3.87
N GLU A 326 15.49 6.75 -3.08
CA GLU A 326 15.28 8.18 -2.82
C GLU A 326 16.50 8.82 -2.15
N ARG A 327 17.03 8.20 -1.09
CA ARG A 327 18.23 8.71 -0.40
C ARG A 327 19.45 8.76 -1.32
N LYS A 328 19.64 7.73 -2.13
CA LYS A 328 20.74 7.66 -3.11
C LYS A 328 20.60 8.79 -4.12
N LEU A 329 19.41 8.99 -4.68
CA LEU A 329 19.14 10.04 -5.65
C LEU A 329 19.36 11.44 -5.06
N ALA A 330 18.87 11.71 -3.85
CA ALA A 330 19.08 12.98 -3.16
C ALA A 330 20.56 13.30 -2.98
N LYS A 331 21.37 12.31 -2.59
CA LYS A 331 22.82 12.44 -2.47
C LYS A 331 23.49 12.71 -3.83
N GLU A 332 23.11 11.98 -4.88
CA GLU A 332 23.69 12.12 -6.22
C GLU A 332 23.35 13.47 -6.87
N LYS A 333 22.14 14.00 -6.62
CA LYS A 333 21.67 15.27 -7.18
C LYS A 333 21.93 16.47 -6.28
N GLY A 334 22.38 16.26 -5.04
CA GLY A 334 22.73 17.32 -4.10
C GLY A 334 21.53 18.07 -3.49
N TYR A 335 20.33 17.49 -3.49
CA TYR A 335 19.15 18.08 -2.86
C TYR A 335 18.86 17.47 -1.48
N LEU A 336 17.98 18.12 -0.70
CA LEU A 336 17.63 17.65 0.64
C LEU A 336 16.91 16.31 0.60
N ASP A 337 17.41 15.34 1.38
CA ASP A 337 16.78 14.02 1.51
C ASP A 337 15.29 14.14 1.90
N PRO A 338 14.34 13.71 1.04
CA PRO A 338 12.92 13.85 1.30
C PRO A 338 12.42 12.82 2.31
N VAL A 339 13.23 11.81 2.64
CA VAL A 339 12.88 10.70 3.51
C VAL A 339 13.10 11.04 4.98
N GLN A 340 12.22 10.55 5.85
CA GLN A 340 12.36 10.62 7.30
C GLN A 340 13.72 10.08 7.77
N PRO A 341 14.36 10.66 8.79
CA PRO A 341 15.75 10.34 9.13
C PRO A 341 15.95 8.91 9.68
N SER A 342 14.93 8.31 10.30
CA SER A 342 15.03 6.97 10.89
C SER A 342 13.73 6.16 10.74
N TRP A 343 13.80 4.89 11.14
CA TRP A 343 12.64 4.00 11.20
C TRP A 343 11.61 4.51 12.22
N GLU A 344 12.05 4.98 13.39
CA GLU A 344 11.22 5.59 14.43
C GLU A 344 10.52 6.85 13.90
N ALA A 345 11.25 7.72 13.20
CA ALA A 345 10.67 8.92 12.60
C ALA A 345 9.63 8.57 11.51
N THR A 346 9.86 7.50 10.75
CA THR A 346 8.87 6.99 9.78
C THR A 346 7.62 6.46 10.49
N ASN A 347 7.78 5.73 11.60
CA ASN A 347 6.64 5.24 12.38
C ASN A 347 5.83 6.37 13.00
N GLU A 348 6.50 7.40 13.53
CA GLU A 348 5.83 8.57 14.08
C GLU A 348 5.09 9.36 12.98
N SER A 349 5.72 9.52 11.81
CA SER A 349 5.07 10.10 10.63
C SER A 349 3.83 9.30 10.21
N TYR A 350 3.94 7.97 10.17
CA TYR A 350 2.81 7.07 9.85
C TYR A 350 1.69 7.21 10.87
N ARG A 351 2.01 7.21 12.17
CA ARG A 351 1.04 7.37 13.26
C ARG A 351 0.30 8.71 13.15
N ARG A 352 1.02 9.81 12.89
CA ARG A 352 0.40 11.14 12.69
C ARG A 352 -0.54 11.19 11.48
N CYS A 353 -0.16 10.56 10.36
CA CYS A 353 -1.03 10.46 9.19
C CYS A 353 -2.26 9.57 9.45
N LEU A 354 -2.06 8.46 10.18
CA LEU A 354 -3.12 7.54 10.58
C LEU A 354 -4.14 8.22 11.49
N ASP A 355 -3.67 8.91 12.54
CA ASP A 355 -4.54 9.64 13.47
C ASP A 355 -5.36 10.69 12.73
N PHE A 356 -4.73 11.47 11.85
CA PHE A 356 -5.43 12.44 11.01
C PHE A 356 -6.50 11.77 10.12
N GLY A 357 -6.17 10.67 9.44
CA GLY A 357 -7.11 9.95 8.58
C GLY A 357 -8.29 9.34 9.34
N LEU A 358 -8.06 8.83 10.56
CA LEU A 358 -9.13 8.32 11.43
C LEU A 358 -10.05 9.44 11.92
N ASP A 359 -9.49 10.59 12.30
CA ASP A 359 -10.26 11.78 12.68
C ASP A 359 -11.15 12.24 11.51
N GLN A 360 -10.61 12.29 10.29
CA GLN A 360 -11.37 12.62 9.07
C GLN A 360 -12.50 11.63 8.78
N ALA A 361 -12.20 10.33 8.85
CA ALA A 361 -13.17 9.26 8.62
C ALA A 361 -14.34 9.30 9.63
N SER A 362 -14.07 9.71 10.87
CA SER A 362 -15.08 9.87 11.93
C SER A 362 -15.97 11.11 11.71
N GLN A 363 -15.37 12.22 11.26
CA GLN A 363 -16.05 13.51 11.08
C GLN A 363 -16.91 13.56 9.81
N VAL A 364 -16.42 13.03 8.69
CA VAL A 364 -17.03 13.20 7.35
C VAL A 364 -17.60 11.86 6.86
N LYS A 365 -18.63 11.38 7.56
CA LYS A 365 -19.24 10.05 7.33
C LYS A 365 -19.62 9.83 5.86
N GLY A 366 -19.09 8.76 5.27
CA GLY A 366 -19.37 8.33 3.90
C GLY A 366 -18.63 9.11 2.81
N ARG A 367 -17.85 10.14 3.16
CA ARG A 367 -17.08 10.92 2.17
C ARG A 367 -15.58 10.70 2.23
N PHE A 368 -15.06 10.20 3.34
CA PHE A 368 -13.65 9.85 3.49
C PHE A 368 -13.53 8.38 3.87
N GLU A 369 -12.69 7.63 3.15
CA GLU A 369 -12.34 6.27 3.51
C GLU A 369 -10.82 6.05 3.45
N MET A 370 -10.31 5.16 4.31
CA MET A 370 -8.88 4.90 4.43
C MET A 370 -8.54 3.41 4.54
N ILE A 371 -7.50 3.01 3.82
CA ILE A 371 -6.81 1.73 4.00
C ILE A 371 -5.56 1.95 4.85
N VAL A 372 -5.52 1.31 6.01
CA VAL A 372 -4.36 1.20 6.89
C VAL A 372 -3.49 0.05 6.38
N ALA A 373 -2.59 0.36 5.46
CA ALA A 373 -1.73 -0.63 4.82
C ALA A 373 -0.41 -0.82 5.59
N THR A 374 -0.37 -1.83 6.46
CA THR A 374 0.79 -2.11 7.34
C THR A 374 0.76 -3.55 7.87
N HIS A 375 1.96 -4.15 7.97
CA HIS A 375 2.19 -5.39 8.71
C HIS A 375 2.70 -5.15 10.14
N ASN A 376 2.92 -3.90 10.53
CA ASN A 376 3.42 -3.57 11.85
C ASN A 376 2.28 -3.66 12.89
N GLU A 377 2.41 -4.62 13.78
CA GLU A 377 1.45 -4.93 14.84
C GLU A 377 1.11 -3.72 15.72
N ALA A 378 2.11 -2.92 16.12
CA ALA A 378 1.86 -1.73 16.93
C ALA A 378 0.99 -0.70 16.19
N SER A 379 1.20 -0.50 14.89
CA SER A 379 0.36 0.37 14.06
C SER A 379 -1.07 -0.18 13.92
N VAL A 380 -1.23 -1.49 13.79
CA VAL A 380 -2.55 -2.16 13.72
C VAL A 380 -3.30 -2.00 15.04
N MET A 381 -2.65 -2.33 16.16
CA MET A 381 -3.24 -2.19 17.50
C MET A 381 -3.65 -0.75 17.78
N HIS A 382 -2.81 0.21 17.43
CA HIS A 382 -3.13 1.64 17.56
C HIS A 382 -4.36 2.03 16.75
N ALA A 383 -4.45 1.61 15.48
CA ALA A 383 -5.61 1.89 14.64
C ALA A 383 -6.90 1.29 15.21
N VAL A 384 -6.87 0.02 15.64
CA VAL A 384 -8.03 -0.68 16.23
C VAL A 384 -8.48 -0.01 17.52
N GLN A 385 -7.54 0.37 18.38
CA GLN A 385 -7.84 1.10 19.61
C GLN A 385 -8.52 2.44 19.29
N ARG A 386 -7.95 3.25 18.39
CA ARG A 386 -8.53 4.54 17.99
C ARG A 386 -9.91 4.40 17.35
N MET A 387 -10.11 3.39 16.50
CA MET A 387 -11.42 3.07 15.94
C MET A 387 -12.45 2.77 17.04
N SER A 388 -12.08 1.99 18.06
CA SER A 388 -12.95 1.71 19.21
C SER A 388 -13.26 2.96 20.03
N GLU A 389 -12.26 3.82 20.27
CA GLU A 389 -12.44 5.09 21.00
C GLU A 389 -13.39 6.05 20.28
N MET A 390 -13.38 6.04 18.95
CA MET A 390 -14.23 6.88 18.10
C MET A 390 -15.60 6.26 17.77
N GLY A 391 -15.83 4.99 18.13
CA GLY A 391 -17.04 4.26 17.75
C GLY A 391 -17.15 3.99 16.25
N ILE A 392 -16.02 3.85 15.55
CA ILE A 392 -16.00 3.46 14.13
C ILE A 392 -16.37 1.97 14.04
N ASP A 393 -17.40 1.66 13.24
CA ASP A 393 -17.86 0.29 13.03
C ASP A 393 -16.79 -0.56 12.33
N LYS A 394 -16.51 -1.75 12.87
CA LYS A 394 -15.48 -2.66 12.36
C LYS A 394 -15.91 -3.47 11.12
N ASN A 395 -17.21 -3.62 10.88
CA ASN A 395 -17.78 -4.45 9.83
C ASN A 395 -18.21 -3.64 8.60
N VAL A 396 -18.69 -2.40 8.80
CA VAL A 396 -19.29 -1.55 7.76
C VAL A 396 -18.69 -0.13 7.76
N GLY A 397 -17.51 0.05 8.36
CA GLY A 397 -16.88 1.35 8.53
C GLY A 397 -16.02 1.83 7.34
N PRO A 398 -15.61 3.12 7.36
CA PRO A 398 -14.74 3.75 6.36
C PRO A 398 -13.29 3.27 6.40
N ILE A 399 -12.93 2.37 7.31
CA ILE A 399 -11.55 1.92 7.54
C ILE A 399 -11.42 0.47 7.11
N SER A 400 -10.39 0.19 6.31
CA SER A 400 -9.98 -1.17 5.94
C SER A 400 -8.50 -1.37 6.27
N PHE A 401 -8.09 -2.61 6.53
CA PHE A 401 -6.68 -2.96 6.72
C PHE A 401 -6.13 -3.65 5.46
N GLY A 402 -4.88 -3.35 5.12
CA GLY A 402 -4.23 -3.90 3.93
C GLY A 402 -2.89 -4.56 4.24
N GLN A 403 -2.71 -5.79 3.76
CA GLN A 403 -1.48 -6.56 3.89
C GLN A 403 -1.15 -7.26 2.57
N LEU A 404 0.15 -7.46 2.32
CA LEU A 404 0.63 -8.26 1.18
C LEU A 404 0.39 -9.75 1.40
N LEU A 405 -0.05 -10.43 0.35
CA LEU A 405 -0.20 -11.88 0.33
C LEU A 405 1.12 -12.58 0.69
N GLY A 406 1.06 -13.57 1.58
CA GLY A 406 2.22 -14.37 1.95
C GLY A 406 3.17 -13.70 2.95
N MET A 407 2.74 -12.59 3.57
CA MET A 407 3.49 -11.85 4.58
C MET A 407 2.62 -11.60 5.83
N CYS A 408 3.16 -11.98 7.00
CA CYS A 408 2.55 -11.72 8.31
C CYS A 408 1.07 -12.12 8.40
N ASP A 409 0.72 -13.31 7.91
CA ASP A 409 -0.67 -13.79 7.87
C ASP A 409 -1.33 -13.83 9.27
N GLN A 410 -0.53 -13.97 10.34
CA GLN A 410 -1.02 -13.88 11.72
C GLN A 410 -1.64 -12.50 12.05
N VAL A 411 -1.14 -11.43 11.43
CA VAL A 411 -1.70 -10.09 11.58
C VAL A 411 -2.99 -9.97 10.78
N SER A 412 -2.98 -10.42 9.52
CA SER A 412 -4.13 -10.32 8.62
C SER A 412 -5.34 -11.10 9.14
N LEU A 413 -5.12 -12.34 9.60
CA LEU A 413 -6.20 -13.24 10.02
C LEU A 413 -6.72 -12.96 11.42
N ALA A 414 -5.99 -12.22 12.25
CA ALA A 414 -6.50 -11.74 13.52
C ALA A 414 -7.50 -10.58 13.36
N LEU A 415 -7.47 -9.89 12.20
CA LEU A 415 -8.34 -8.75 11.89
C LEU A 415 -9.67 -9.13 11.22
N VAL A 416 -9.82 -10.38 10.80
CA VAL A 416 -11.06 -10.96 10.27
C VAL A 416 -11.93 -11.41 11.44
#